data_AF-A0A7Y3KKU7-F1
#
_entry.id   AF-A0A7Y3KKU7-F1
#
_cell.length_a   1.000
_cell.length_b   1.000
_cell.length_c   1.000
_cell.angle_alpha   90.00
_cell.angle_beta   90.00
_cell.angle_gamma   90.00
#
_symmetry.space_group_name_H-M   'P 1'
#
loop_
_entity.id
_entity.type
_entity.pdbx_description
1 polymer ?
#
loop_
_entity_poly.entity_id
_entity_poly.type
_entity_poly.pdbx_seq_one_letter_code
_entity_poly.pdbx_strand_id
1 'polypeptide(L)'
;MGELSSRADFVFNDGNFYGALPLYLRLLKYDSTNDYFRFQAGICYLFTDEKDKSIPFLQRVYKDDPGMNDILYYLGRAYHINFQFDTAISYFQRYMATHASDEKKANAKNYINYCNNAKELIQHPVKVKITNLGSVINSPWSEYAPVITADESEIIFTYRGPQSTGGLEDPRFRPDSNGEYYEDIFMAQKLGSNWLA
;
A
#
# COMPACT_ATOMS: atom_id res chain seq x y z
N MET A 1 1.32 24.91 13.44
CA MET A 1 0.49 24.20 12.43
C MET A 1 1.23 24.06 11.11
N GLY A 2 1.84 25.14 10.58
CA GLY A 2 2.61 25.11 9.32
C GLY A 2 3.73 24.06 9.28
N GLU A 3 4.61 24.02 10.28
CA GLU A 3 5.72 23.04 10.33
C GLU A 3 5.23 21.58 10.33
N LEU A 4 4.13 21.28 11.05
CA LEU A 4 3.54 19.95 11.08
C LEU A 4 2.95 19.55 9.71
N SER A 5 2.31 20.50 9.01
CA SER A 5 1.81 20.29 7.64
C SER A 5 2.96 20.02 6.68
N SER A 6 4.00 20.85 6.69
CA SER A 6 5.15 20.68 5.80
C SER A 6 5.85 19.33 6.04
N ARG A 7 5.95 18.88 7.29
CA ARG A 7 6.47 17.54 7.60
C ARG A 7 5.55 16.43 7.09
N ALA A 8 4.23 16.55 7.26
CA ALA A 8 3.27 15.57 6.76
C ALA A 8 3.38 15.42 5.24
N ASP A 9 3.40 16.53 4.52
CA ASP A 9 3.53 16.55 3.07
C ASP A 9 4.88 16.01 2.60
N PHE A 10 5.98 16.32 3.29
CA PHE A 10 7.30 15.75 2.98
C PHE A 10 7.29 14.23 3.09
N VAL A 11 6.82 13.68 4.22
CA VAL A 11 6.76 12.24 4.46
C VAL A 11 5.79 11.54 3.50
N PHE A 12 4.69 12.20 3.14
CA PHE A 12 3.74 11.70 2.14
C PHE A 12 4.36 11.61 0.74
N ASN A 13 5.07 12.67 0.32
CA ASN A 13 5.70 12.74 -1.00
C ASN A 13 6.89 11.78 -1.13
N ASP A 14 7.51 11.39 -0.02
CA ASP A 14 8.50 10.30 0.04
C ASP A 14 7.87 8.90 -0.13
N GLY A 15 6.53 8.81 -0.13
CA GLY A 15 5.80 7.54 -0.22
C GLY A 15 5.66 6.81 1.11
N ASN A 16 6.17 7.37 2.22
CA ASN A 16 6.00 6.80 3.55
C ASN A 16 4.59 7.10 4.10
N PHE A 17 3.61 6.36 3.60
CA PHE A 17 2.21 6.50 4.02
C PHE A 17 1.98 6.11 5.49
N TYR A 18 2.77 5.17 6.04
CA TYR A 18 2.71 4.79 7.46
C TYR A 18 3.13 5.94 8.38
N GLY A 19 4.19 6.68 8.01
CA GLY A 19 4.65 7.86 8.74
C GLY A 19 3.79 9.09 8.53
N ALA A 20 3.24 9.28 7.32
CA ALA A 20 2.41 10.44 6.99
C ALA A 20 1.02 10.39 7.64
N LEU A 21 0.40 9.21 7.70
CA LEU A 21 -0.95 9.02 8.25
C LEU A 21 -1.15 9.64 9.65
N PRO A 22 -0.34 9.33 10.68
CA PRO A 22 -0.54 9.90 12.01
C PRO A 22 -0.35 11.43 12.04
N LEU A 23 0.45 11.99 11.13
CA LEU A 23 0.64 13.44 11.01
C LEU A 23 -0.63 14.12 10.46
N TYR A 24 -1.22 13.58 9.39
CA TYR A 24 -2.49 14.10 8.86
C TYR A 24 -3.66 13.90 9.83
N LEU A 25 -3.73 12.77 10.53
CA LEU A 25 -4.75 12.56 11.56
C LEU A 25 -4.58 13.57 12.71
N ARG A 26 -3.35 13.94 13.06
CA ARG A 26 -3.10 15.00 14.05
C ARG A 26 -3.50 16.38 13.53
N LEU A 27 -3.24 16.70 12.26
CA LEU A 27 -3.67 17.94 11.63
C LEU A 27 -5.20 18.07 11.63
N LEU A 28 -5.92 17.00 11.31
CA LEU A 28 -7.39 16.94 11.35
C LEU A 28 -7.98 17.10 12.75
N LYS A 29 -7.21 16.83 13.83
CA LYS A 29 -7.65 17.17 15.19
C LYS A 29 -7.63 18.68 15.45
N TYR A 30 -6.76 19.43 14.78
CA TYR A 30 -6.69 20.89 14.91
C TYR A 30 -7.63 21.60 13.96
N ASP A 31 -7.76 21.11 12.72
CA ASP A 31 -8.71 21.61 11.72
C ASP A 31 -9.43 20.43 11.09
N SER A 32 -10.56 20.06 11.69
CA SER A 32 -11.35 18.91 11.26
C SER A 32 -12.11 19.16 9.96
N THR A 33 -12.16 20.40 9.47
CA THR A 33 -12.88 20.79 8.26
C THR A 33 -12.01 20.77 7.00
N ASN A 34 -10.69 20.62 7.18
CA ASN A 34 -9.74 20.67 6.09
C ASN A 34 -9.83 19.46 5.14
N ASP A 35 -10.39 19.65 3.95
CA ASP A 35 -10.51 18.59 2.95
C ASP A 35 -9.18 18.13 2.38
N TYR A 36 -8.15 18.99 2.35
CA TYR A 36 -6.82 18.59 1.89
C TYR A 36 -6.20 17.56 2.85
N PHE A 37 -6.17 17.84 4.16
CA PHE A 37 -5.66 16.86 5.14
C PHE A 37 -6.50 15.58 5.17
N ARG A 38 -7.81 15.69 4.97
CA ARG A 38 -8.71 14.53 4.91
C ARG A 38 -8.44 13.68 3.67
N PHE A 39 -8.21 14.32 2.53
CA PHE A 39 -7.85 13.66 1.28
C PHE A 39 -6.54 12.90 1.43
N GLN A 40 -5.49 13.56 1.96
CA GLN A 40 -4.19 12.92 2.16
C GLN A 40 -4.26 11.76 3.16
N ALA A 41 -4.99 11.91 4.28
CA ALA A 41 -5.22 10.81 5.21
C ALA A 41 -5.96 9.62 4.52
N GLY A 42 -6.96 9.92 3.68
CA GLY A 42 -7.67 8.91 2.90
C GLY A 42 -6.74 8.17 1.94
N ILE A 43 -5.82 8.87 1.27
CA ILE A 43 -4.79 8.23 0.45
C ILE A 43 -3.83 7.41 1.30
N CYS A 44 -3.35 7.92 2.42
CA CYS A 44 -2.47 7.15 3.31
C CYS A 44 -3.12 5.82 3.71
N TYR A 45 -4.40 5.83 4.13
CA TYR A 45 -5.11 4.60 4.46
C TYR A 45 -5.14 3.59 3.30
N LEU A 46 -5.24 4.03 2.03
CA LEU A 46 -5.18 3.10 0.88
C LEU A 46 -3.89 2.28 0.80
N PHE A 47 -2.81 2.80 1.36
CA PHE A 47 -1.47 2.24 1.26
C PHE A 47 -0.94 1.67 2.59
N THR A 48 -1.72 1.74 3.67
CA THR A 48 -1.41 1.07 4.95
C THR A 48 -2.25 -0.18 5.13
N ASP A 49 -2.15 -0.86 6.27
CA ASP A 49 -2.94 -2.07 6.55
C ASP A 49 -4.45 -1.80 6.67
N GLU A 50 -4.84 -0.60 7.08
CA GLU A 50 -6.23 -0.22 7.37
C GLU A 50 -6.94 0.37 6.13
N LYS A 51 -6.87 -0.37 5.01
CA LYS A 51 -7.34 0.07 3.68
C LYS A 51 -8.83 0.35 3.62
N ASP A 52 -9.60 -0.29 4.50
CA ASP A 52 -11.04 -0.07 4.67
C ASP A 52 -11.35 1.35 5.15
N LYS A 53 -10.50 1.93 5.99
CA LYS A 53 -10.69 3.29 6.54
C LYS A 53 -10.51 4.39 5.50
N SER A 54 -9.95 4.09 4.32
CA SER A 54 -9.80 5.07 3.24
C SER A 54 -11.15 5.58 2.72
N ILE A 55 -12.16 4.71 2.62
CA ILE A 55 -13.47 5.01 2.04
C ILE A 55 -14.16 6.17 2.77
N PRO A 56 -14.39 6.15 4.10
CA PRO A 56 -15.10 7.23 4.77
C PRO A 56 -14.38 8.59 4.68
N PHE A 57 -13.04 8.61 4.65
CA PHE A 57 -12.27 9.84 4.48
C PHE A 57 -12.46 10.42 3.08
N LEU A 58 -12.29 9.60 2.04
CA LEU A 58 -12.42 10.03 0.64
C LEU A 58 -13.87 10.34 0.27
N GLN A 59 -14.85 9.59 0.78
CA GLN A 59 -16.28 9.88 0.56
C GLN A 59 -16.65 11.25 1.13
N ARG A 60 -16.09 11.60 2.29
CA ARG A 60 -16.34 12.90 2.90
C ARG A 60 -15.79 14.04 2.04
N VAL A 61 -14.55 13.91 1.54
CA VAL A 61 -13.96 14.89 0.61
C VAL A 61 -14.82 15.01 -0.65
N TYR A 62 -15.22 13.89 -1.24
CA TYR A 62 -16.07 13.89 -2.43
C TYR A 62 -17.45 14.54 -2.20
N LYS A 63 -18.01 14.43 -1.00
CA LYS A 63 -19.27 15.08 -0.63
C LYS A 63 -19.12 16.60 -0.55
N ASP A 64 -17.99 17.06 -0.01
CA ASP A 64 -17.72 18.48 0.22
C ASP A 64 -17.26 19.16 -1.11
N ASP A 65 -16.40 18.52 -1.89
CA ASP A 65 -16.01 18.94 -3.24
C ASP A 65 -15.78 17.74 -4.20
N PRO A 66 -16.76 17.43 -5.07
CA PRO A 66 -16.65 16.36 -6.07
C PRO A 66 -15.55 16.56 -7.13
N GLY A 67 -15.06 17.80 -7.30
CA GLY A 67 -14.03 18.17 -8.28
C GLY A 67 -12.62 18.26 -7.71
N MET A 68 -12.46 18.05 -6.39
CA MET A 68 -11.16 18.18 -5.73
C MET A 68 -10.19 17.08 -6.19
N ASN A 69 -9.08 17.50 -6.80
CA ASN A 69 -8.00 16.60 -7.21
C ASN A 69 -8.51 15.41 -8.04
N ASP A 70 -7.85 14.24 -7.94
CA ASP A 70 -8.29 13.01 -8.57
C ASP A 70 -9.23 12.20 -7.65
N ILE A 71 -10.15 12.85 -6.90
CA ILE A 71 -10.97 12.17 -5.87
C ILE A 71 -11.76 10.97 -6.39
N LEU A 72 -12.33 11.06 -7.60
CA LEU A 72 -13.06 9.96 -8.22
C LEU A 72 -12.15 8.74 -8.46
N TYR A 73 -10.90 8.96 -8.85
CA TYR A 73 -9.92 7.90 -9.05
C TYR A 73 -9.55 7.22 -7.73
N TYR A 74 -9.27 8.00 -6.69
CA TYR A 74 -8.94 7.44 -5.37
C TYR A 74 -10.11 6.72 -4.72
N LEU A 75 -11.35 7.20 -4.89
CA LEU A 75 -12.54 6.45 -4.49
C LEU A 75 -12.66 5.14 -5.25
N GLY A 76 -12.46 5.14 -6.57
CA GLY A 76 -12.40 3.91 -7.36
C GLY A 76 -11.40 2.90 -6.79
N ARG A 77 -10.18 3.35 -6.44
CA ARG A 77 -9.16 2.50 -5.82
C ARG A 77 -9.57 2.01 -4.42
N ALA A 78 -10.19 2.87 -3.61
CA ALA A 78 -10.70 2.54 -2.29
C ALA A 78 -11.74 1.43 -2.35
N TYR A 79 -12.72 1.55 -3.24
CA TYR A 79 -13.72 0.50 -3.40
C TYR A 79 -13.14 -0.78 -4.00
N HIS A 80 -12.20 -0.67 -4.94
CA HIS A 80 -11.55 -1.83 -5.56
C HIS A 80 -10.81 -2.68 -4.53
N ILE A 81 -9.97 -2.07 -3.69
CA ILE A 81 -9.17 -2.81 -2.69
C ILE A 81 -10.02 -3.38 -1.56
N ASN A 82 -11.23 -2.83 -1.37
CA ASN A 82 -12.24 -3.30 -0.43
C ASN A 82 -13.30 -4.20 -1.07
N PHE A 83 -12.99 -4.82 -2.22
CA PHE A 83 -13.84 -5.81 -2.90
C PHE A 83 -15.23 -5.29 -3.36
N GLN A 84 -15.43 -3.96 -3.38
CA GLN A 84 -16.65 -3.32 -3.85
C GLN A 84 -16.52 -2.97 -5.34
N PHE A 85 -16.35 -4.00 -6.17
CA PHE A 85 -15.93 -3.88 -7.56
C PHE A 85 -16.88 -3.06 -8.44
N ASP A 86 -18.19 -3.25 -8.32
CA ASP A 86 -19.16 -2.50 -9.15
C ASP A 86 -19.15 -1.01 -8.81
N THR A 87 -19.05 -0.67 -7.52
CA THR A 87 -18.88 0.71 -7.06
C THR A 87 -17.57 1.29 -7.59
N ALA A 88 -16.47 0.54 -7.50
CA ALA A 88 -15.17 0.95 -8.03
C ALA A 88 -15.23 1.27 -9.53
N ILE A 89 -15.83 0.37 -10.34
CA ILE A 89 -16.02 0.55 -11.78
C ILE A 89 -16.79 1.85 -12.08
N SER A 90 -17.88 2.11 -11.36
CA SER A 90 -18.67 3.34 -11.52
C SER A 90 -17.83 4.60 -11.27
N TYR A 91 -17.02 4.63 -10.22
CA TYR A 91 -16.13 5.77 -9.94
C TYR A 91 -15.04 5.95 -11.01
N PHE A 92 -14.43 4.86 -11.50
CA PHE A 92 -13.44 4.95 -12.57
C PHE A 92 -14.05 5.41 -13.90
N GLN A 93 -15.26 4.95 -14.25
CA GLN A 93 -15.99 5.43 -15.44
C GLN A 93 -16.25 6.94 -15.36
N ARG A 94 -16.69 7.42 -14.20
CA ARG A 94 -16.91 8.84 -13.94
C ARG A 94 -15.61 9.64 -14.01
N TYR A 95 -14.52 9.11 -13.45
CA TYR A 95 -13.20 9.73 -13.56
C TYR A 95 -12.73 9.85 -15.01
N MET A 96 -12.96 8.82 -15.84
CA MET A 96 -12.62 8.85 -17.27
C MET A 96 -13.42 9.87 -18.08
N ALA A 97 -14.59 10.30 -17.60
CA ALA A 97 -15.40 11.35 -18.21
C ALA A 97 -14.92 12.79 -17.86
N THR A 98 -13.92 12.93 -16.99
CA THR A 98 -13.35 14.24 -16.62
C THR A 98 -12.31 14.73 -17.64
N HIS A 99 -11.71 15.90 -17.37
CA HIS A 99 -10.58 16.46 -18.13
C HIS A 99 -9.21 15.85 -17.75
N ALA A 100 -9.17 14.70 -17.07
CA ALA A 100 -7.93 13.97 -16.81
C ALA A 100 -7.17 13.65 -18.12
N SER A 101 -5.84 13.56 -18.05
CA SER A 101 -5.01 13.18 -19.19
C SER A 101 -5.33 11.76 -19.68
N ASP A 102 -5.03 11.47 -20.95
CA ASP A 102 -5.26 10.14 -21.53
C ASP A 102 -4.51 9.04 -20.77
N GLU A 103 -3.30 9.32 -20.28
CA GLU A 103 -2.54 8.42 -19.42
C GLU A 103 -3.29 8.09 -18.12
N LYS A 104 -3.81 9.12 -17.43
CA LYS A 104 -4.60 8.94 -16.21
C LYS A 104 -5.88 8.15 -16.48
N LYS A 105 -6.54 8.40 -17.62
CA LYS A 105 -7.73 7.65 -18.05
C LYS A 105 -7.41 6.20 -18.40
N ALA A 106 -6.26 5.94 -19.02
CA ALA A 106 -5.78 4.58 -19.30
C ALA A 106 -5.54 3.80 -18.00
N ASN A 107 -4.95 4.44 -16.98
CA ASN A 107 -4.78 3.83 -15.66
C ASN A 107 -6.13 3.47 -15.01
N ALA A 108 -7.11 4.38 -15.06
CA ALA A 108 -8.46 4.08 -14.56
C ALA A 108 -9.14 2.92 -15.33
N LYS A 109 -8.94 2.85 -16.65
CA LYS A 109 -9.42 1.73 -17.48
C LYS A 109 -8.77 0.39 -17.07
N ASN A 110 -7.48 0.40 -16.74
CA ASN A 110 -6.80 -0.80 -16.22
C ASN A 110 -7.44 -1.27 -14.91
N TYR A 111 -7.77 -0.36 -13.99
CA TYR A 111 -8.48 -0.73 -12.77
C TYR A 111 -9.89 -1.28 -13.01
N ILE A 112 -10.61 -0.81 -14.04
CA ILE A 112 -11.88 -1.43 -14.44
C ILE A 112 -11.65 -2.89 -14.87
N ASN A 113 -10.61 -3.16 -15.65
CA ASN A 113 -10.24 -4.53 -16.03
C ASN A 113 -9.87 -5.37 -14.80
N TYR A 114 -9.13 -4.81 -13.83
CA TYR A 114 -8.81 -5.50 -12.57
C TYR A 114 -10.06 -5.83 -11.77
N CYS A 115 -11.03 -4.91 -11.68
CA CYS A 115 -12.31 -5.17 -11.02
C CYS A 115 -13.06 -6.33 -11.70
N ASN A 116 -13.13 -6.34 -13.03
CA ASN A 116 -13.80 -7.42 -13.78
C ASN A 116 -13.09 -8.77 -13.60
N ASN A 117 -11.76 -8.79 -13.66
CA ASN A 117 -10.97 -9.99 -13.41
C ASN A 117 -11.17 -10.49 -11.97
N ALA A 118 -11.17 -9.60 -10.98
CA ALA A 118 -11.38 -9.97 -9.59
C ALA A 118 -12.78 -10.56 -9.35
N LYS A 119 -13.82 -9.99 -9.98
CA LYS A 119 -15.19 -10.54 -9.94
C LYS A 119 -15.26 -11.97 -10.45
N GLU A 120 -14.52 -12.29 -11.51
CA GLU A 120 -14.44 -13.65 -12.07
C GLU A 120 -13.64 -14.59 -11.16
N LEU A 121 -12.43 -14.19 -10.76
CA LEU A 121 -11.52 -15.02 -9.97
C LEU A 121 -12.09 -15.39 -8.60
N ILE A 122 -12.85 -14.49 -7.97
CA ILE A 122 -13.49 -14.76 -6.67
C ILE A 122 -14.61 -15.79 -6.78
N GLN A 123 -15.28 -15.90 -7.93
CA GLN A 123 -16.29 -16.93 -8.18
C GLN A 123 -15.66 -18.32 -8.41
N HIS A 124 -14.38 -18.35 -8.78
CA HIS A 124 -13.63 -19.56 -9.10
C HIS A 124 -12.41 -19.75 -8.18
N PRO A 125 -12.61 -19.94 -6.86
CA PRO A 125 -11.50 -20.07 -5.93
C PRO A 125 -10.66 -21.31 -6.24
N VAL A 126 -9.36 -21.11 -6.42
CA VAL A 126 -8.40 -22.22 -6.52
C VAL A 126 -8.16 -22.76 -5.12
N LYS A 127 -8.31 -24.08 -4.95
CA LYS A 127 -7.97 -24.74 -3.68
C LYS A 127 -6.45 -24.72 -3.50
N VAL A 128 -5.97 -23.76 -2.73
CA VAL A 128 -4.57 -23.63 -2.34
C VAL A 128 -4.41 -23.90 -0.85
N LYS A 129 -3.30 -24.55 -0.47
CA LYS A 129 -2.90 -24.68 0.93
C LYS A 129 -1.75 -23.71 1.18
N ILE A 130 -2.05 -22.60 1.85
CA ILE A 130 -1.01 -21.66 2.30
C ILE A 130 -0.37 -22.24 3.55
N THR A 131 0.95 -22.40 3.53
CA THR A 131 1.73 -22.96 4.65
C THR A 131 2.81 -21.96 5.00
N ASN A 132 2.88 -21.55 6.26
CA ASN A 132 4.01 -20.78 6.79
C ASN A 132 5.27 -21.68 6.72
N LEU A 133 6.39 -21.14 6.23
CA LEU A 133 7.63 -21.90 5.97
C LEU A 133 8.47 -22.12 7.23
N GLY A 134 7.95 -21.74 8.41
CA GLY A 134 8.61 -21.86 9.70
C GLY A 134 9.51 -20.68 10.01
N SER A 135 9.97 -20.62 11.26
CA SER A 135 10.75 -19.50 11.81
C SER A 135 12.14 -19.31 11.20
N VAL A 136 12.58 -20.24 10.33
CA VAL A 136 13.82 -20.11 9.55
C VAL A 136 13.66 -19.06 8.46
N ILE A 137 12.46 -18.95 7.88
CA ILE A 137 12.17 -18.01 6.80
C ILE A 137 11.19 -16.93 7.26
N ASN A 138 10.10 -17.29 7.93
CA ASN A 138 9.08 -16.33 8.34
C ASN A 138 9.31 -15.86 9.76
N SER A 139 9.51 -14.55 9.95
CA SER A 139 9.64 -13.93 11.26
C SER A 139 8.55 -12.86 11.47
N PRO A 140 8.53 -12.16 12.62
CA PRO A 140 7.71 -10.97 12.82
C PRO A 140 8.14 -9.76 11.97
N TRP A 141 9.27 -9.85 11.26
CA TRP A 141 9.85 -8.81 10.42
C TRP A 141 9.49 -9.03 8.95
N SER A 142 10.01 -8.18 8.06
CA SER A 142 9.65 -8.23 6.66
C SER A 142 10.54 -9.21 5.89
N GLU A 143 9.93 -10.27 5.36
CA GLU A 143 10.52 -11.13 4.34
C GLU A 143 9.70 -11.04 3.04
N TYR A 144 10.33 -10.60 1.95
CA TYR A 144 9.62 -10.32 0.70
C TYR A 144 10.47 -10.55 -0.54
N ALA A 145 9.82 -10.43 -1.71
CA ALA A 145 10.38 -10.71 -3.02
C ALA A 145 11.13 -12.06 -3.11
N PRO A 146 10.56 -13.18 -2.59
CA PRO A 146 11.26 -14.45 -2.63
C PRO A 146 11.40 -14.95 -4.07
N VAL A 147 12.56 -15.52 -4.37
CA VAL A 147 12.79 -16.34 -5.55
C VAL A 147 13.17 -17.75 -5.09
N ILE A 148 12.60 -18.76 -5.73
CA ILE A 148 12.83 -20.17 -5.40
C ILE A 148 13.42 -20.87 -6.63
N THR A 149 14.38 -21.76 -6.42
CA THR A 149 14.92 -22.59 -7.50
C THR A 149 13.86 -23.55 -8.05
N ALA A 150 14.02 -23.97 -9.30
CA ALA A 150 13.04 -24.82 -9.99
C ALA A 150 12.83 -26.20 -9.32
N ASP A 151 13.84 -26.69 -8.61
CA ASP A 151 13.81 -27.92 -7.82
C ASP A 151 13.37 -27.69 -6.37
N GLU A 152 12.97 -26.46 -6.02
CA GLU A 152 12.58 -26.02 -4.68
C GLU A 152 13.64 -26.23 -3.58
N SER A 153 14.91 -26.43 -3.97
CA SER A 153 15.99 -26.72 -3.02
C SER A 153 16.53 -25.47 -2.33
N GLU A 154 16.35 -24.28 -2.91
CA GLU A 154 16.86 -23.02 -2.36
C GLU A 154 15.83 -21.89 -2.54
N ILE A 155 15.72 -21.05 -1.52
CA ILE A 155 14.94 -19.81 -1.54
C ILE A 155 15.84 -18.65 -1.16
N ILE A 156 15.77 -17.58 -1.94
CA ILE A 156 16.46 -16.32 -1.71
C ILE A 156 15.38 -15.26 -1.49
N PHE A 157 15.50 -14.46 -0.44
CA PHE A 157 14.50 -13.47 -0.08
C PHE A 157 15.15 -12.21 0.47
N THR A 158 14.47 -11.08 0.34
CA THR A 158 14.86 -9.84 1.00
C THR A 158 14.40 -9.90 2.46
N TYR A 159 15.31 -9.64 3.39
CA TYR A 159 15.03 -9.51 4.81
C TYR A 159 15.23 -8.06 5.25
N ARG A 160 14.30 -7.56 6.08
CA ARG A 160 14.39 -6.24 6.69
C ARG A 160 13.99 -6.31 8.16
N GLY A 161 14.97 -6.35 9.05
CA GLY A 161 14.77 -6.48 10.49
C GLY A 161 16.07 -6.41 11.30
N PRO A 162 16.06 -6.75 12.60
CA PRO A 162 17.21 -6.65 13.50
C PRO A 162 18.46 -7.40 13.06
N GLN A 163 18.32 -8.41 12.20
CA GLN A 163 19.44 -9.16 11.64
C GLN A 163 20.06 -8.51 10.40
N SER A 164 19.49 -7.43 9.89
CA SER A 164 20.05 -6.67 8.77
C SER A 164 21.37 -6.03 9.17
N THR A 165 22.40 -6.26 8.37
CA THR A 165 23.77 -5.77 8.53
C THR A 165 23.82 -4.25 8.53
N GLY A 166 23.02 -3.60 7.68
CA GLY A 166 22.90 -2.13 7.63
C GLY A 166 22.08 -1.52 8.77
N GLY A 167 21.52 -2.31 9.69
CA GLY A 167 20.81 -1.79 10.86
C GLY A 167 19.70 -0.80 10.51
N LEU A 168 19.48 0.23 11.34
CA LEU A 168 18.49 1.31 11.11
C LEU A 168 19.11 2.47 10.30
N GLU A 169 19.81 2.16 9.22
CA GLU A 169 20.51 3.17 8.40
C GLU A 169 19.90 3.31 7.00
N ASP A 170 20.01 4.51 6.42
CA ASP A 170 19.71 4.82 5.02
C ASP A 170 20.88 4.38 4.11
N PRO A 171 20.73 4.39 2.77
CA PRO A 171 21.81 4.03 1.83
C PRO A 171 23.09 4.89 1.92
N ARG A 172 23.10 5.92 2.77
CA ARG A 172 24.24 6.81 3.04
C ARG A 172 24.80 6.61 4.44
N PHE A 173 24.44 5.52 5.13
CA PHE A 173 24.89 5.18 6.48
C PHE A 173 24.49 6.22 7.54
N ARG A 174 23.27 6.76 7.43
CA ARG A 174 22.68 7.70 8.41
C ARG A 174 21.41 7.09 8.98
N PRO A 175 20.94 7.49 10.18
CA PRO A 175 19.68 6.98 10.71
C PRO A 175 18.55 7.10 9.69
N ASP A 176 17.89 5.97 9.41
CA ASP A 176 16.77 5.94 8.49
C ASP A 176 15.65 6.85 9.00
N SER A 177 15.18 7.77 8.17
CA SER A 177 14.19 8.79 8.58
C SER A 177 12.83 8.20 8.94
N ASN A 178 12.56 6.98 8.47
CA ASN A 178 11.33 6.25 8.70
C ASN A 178 11.48 5.24 9.87
N GLY A 179 12.70 5.11 10.42
CA GLY A 179 13.01 4.18 11.50
C GLY A 179 12.98 2.73 11.05
N GLU A 180 13.24 2.50 9.77
CA GLU A 180 13.19 1.18 9.18
C GLU A 180 14.60 0.57 9.02
N TYR A 181 14.69 -0.76 9.00
CA TYR A 181 15.96 -1.46 8.83
C TYR A 181 16.47 -1.38 7.38
N TYR A 182 17.77 -1.54 7.15
CA TYR A 182 18.32 -1.70 5.81
C TYR A 182 17.94 -3.08 5.24
N GLU A 183 17.83 -3.17 3.92
CA GLU A 183 17.51 -4.42 3.22
C GLU A 183 18.77 -5.28 3.04
N ASP A 184 18.67 -6.56 3.41
CA ASP A 184 19.69 -7.57 3.14
C ASP A 184 19.08 -8.73 2.34
N ILE A 185 19.94 -9.48 1.63
CA ILE A 185 19.54 -10.70 0.93
C ILE A 185 19.88 -11.91 1.79
N PHE A 186 18.85 -12.65 2.15
CA PHE A 186 18.94 -13.88 2.94
C PHE A 186 18.64 -15.07 2.04
N MET A 187 19.18 -16.23 2.42
CA MET A 187 19.06 -17.48 1.68
C MET A 187 18.76 -18.62 2.64
N ALA A 188 17.92 -19.56 2.22
CA ALA A 188 17.69 -20.81 2.93
C ALA A 188 17.65 -21.98 1.96
N GLN A 189 18.14 -23.14 2.42
CA GLN A 189 18.16 -24.39 1.67
C GLN A 189 17.21 -25.42 2.28
N LYS A 190 16.60 -26.23 1.43
CA LYS A 190 15.65 -27.27 1.81
C LYS A 190 16.37 -28.61 1.97
N LEU A 191 16.41 -29.15 3.19
CA LEU A 191 16.90 -30.49 3.49
C LEU A 191 15.73 -31.40 3.88
N GLY A 192 15.32 -32.24 2.94
CA GLY A 192 14.13 -33.08 3.10
C GLY A 192 12.86 -32.22 3.18
N SER A 193 12.23 -32.17 4.36
CA SER A 193 11.04 -31.35 4.60
C SER A 193 11.32 -30.07 5.40
N ASN A 194 12.57 -29.81 5.77
CA ASN A 194 12.96 -28.70 6.63
C ASN A 194 13.77 -27.66 5.85
N TRP A 195 13.59 -26.39 6.21
CA TRP A 195 14.44 -25.29 5.75
C TRP A 195 15.60 -25.06 6.72
N LEU A 196 16.76 -24.69 6.17
CA LEU A 196 17.99 -24.37 6.89
C LEU A 196 18.52 -23.04 6.34
N ALA A 197 18.94 -22.12 7.22
CA ALA A 197 19.55 -20.84 6.86
C ALA A 197 21.04 -20.82 7.27
#